data_AF-A0A957P5N8-F1
#
_entry.id   AF-A0A957P5N8-F1
#
_cell.length_a   1.000
_cell.length_b   1.000
_cell.length_c   1.000
_cell.angle_alpha   90.00
_cell.angle_beta   90.00
_cell.angle_gamma   90.00
#
_symmetry.space_group_name_H-M   'P 1'
#
loop_
_entity.id
_entity.type
_entity.pdbx_description
1 polymer ?
#
loop_
_entity_poly.entity_id
_entity_poly.type
_entity_poly.pdbx_seq_one_letter_code
_entity_poly.pdbx_strand_id
1 'polypeptide(L)'
;ASLITLPMTGYVAKDRNQNTCGYSVAKYGAQDDVDDEDGFPDCGNGLRNGAPIQGNALDTSIVADENFVAAWVQHLQQSAAANGPVNFYALDNEPDIWFETHHDIAPVGWKYDEFRDRSQRYAAAVKAADPNAQILGPVVSGWTYYWHGAYDGQRQDWETPDDRNAHGGTPFVQWYLQQMAAYEQANGVRLLDYLDLHYYPQNGVDLRDAGDANVQALRLRSTRSLWDPTYV
;
A
#
# COMPACT_ATOMS: atom_id res chain seq x y z
N ALA A 1 -18.28 12.69 -5.58
CA ALA A 1 -16.82 12.83 -5.74
C ALA A 1 -16.23 11.44 -5.82
N SER A 2 -15.29 11.21 -6.74
CA SER A 2 -14.64 9.90 -6.92
C SER A 2 -13.24 9.91 -6.34
N LEU A 3 -12.86 8.81 -5.68
CA LEU A 3 -11.51 8.50 -5.21
C LEU A 3 -10.96 7.37 -6.08
N ILE A 4 -9.76 7.55 -6.63
CA ILE A 4 -9.05 6.54 -7.43
C ILE A 4 -7.70 6.24 -6.77
N THR A 5 -7.40 4.96 -6.57
CA THR A 5 -6.07 4.51 -6.14
C THR A 5 -5.12 4.47 -7.32
N LEU A 6 -3.97 5.12 -7.19
CA LEU A 6 -2.91 5.16 -8.19
C LEU A 6 -1.82 4.17 -7.80
N PRO A 7 -1.41 3.25 -8.69
CA PRO A 7 -0.38 2.27 -8.37
C PRO A 7 0.97 2.97 -8.18
N MET A 8 1.69 2.58 -7.15
CA MET A 8 3.03 3.02 -6.83
C MET A 8 3.99 1.87 -6.59
N THR A 9 3.56 0.60 -6.63
CA THR A 9 4.46 -0.56 -6.57
C THR A 9 5.54 -0.54 -7.66
N GLY A 10 5.27 0.14 -8.79
CA GLY A 10 6.12 0.22 -9.98
C GLY A 10 5.72 -0.79 -11.06
N TYR A 11 4.74 -1.64 -10.77
CA TYR A 11 4.26 -2.70 -11.65
C TYR A 11 2.74 -2.81 -11.62
N VAL A 12 2.14 -3.10 -12.77
CA VAL A 12 0.72 -3.46 -12.90
C VAL A 12 0.57 -4.66 -13.80
N ALA A 13 -0.54 -5.40 -13.67
CA ALA A 13 -0.84 -6.55 -14.50
C ALA A 13 -0.69 -6.21 -16.00
N LYS A 14 0.02 -7.05 -16.74
CA LYS A 14 0.30 -6.84 -18.16
C LYS A 14 -0.90 -7.16 -19.05
N ASP A 15 -1.78 -8.02 -18.58
CA ASP A 15 -2.95 -8.51 -19.30
C ASP A 15 -4.04 -8.98 -18.34
N ARG A 16 -5.13 -9.48 -18.92
CA ARG A 16 -6.31 -10.03 -18.21
C ARG A 16 -6.32 -11.57 -18.18
N ASN A 17 -5.24 -12.22 -18.58
CA ASN A 17 -5.18 -13.67 -18.67
C ASN A 17 -4.93 -14.26 -17.27
N GLN A 18 -5.92 -14.95 -16.74
CA GLN A 18 -5.85 -15.58 -15.41
C GLN A 18 -4.82 -16.71 -15.34
N ASN A 19 -4.34 -17.23 -16.48
CA ASN A 19 -3.25 -18.21 -16.50
C ASN A 19 -1.85 -17.58 -16.41
N THR A 20 -1.77 -16.25 -16.30
CA THR A 20 -0.49 -15.56 -16.10
C THR A 20 -0.20 -15.53 -14.60
N CYS A 21 0.70 -16.42 -14.15
CA CYS A 21 1.01 -16.60 -12.73
C CYS A 21 2.33 -15.93 -12.33
N GLY A 22 2.36 -15.24 -11.19
CA GLY A 22 3.59 -14.63 -10.65
C GLY A 22 4.66 -15.66 -10.32
N TYR A 23 4.21 -16.86 -9.94
CA TYR A 23 5.05 -18.02 -9.66
C TYR A 23 4.53 -19.26 -10.40
N SER A 24 4.71 -19.28 -11.72
CA SER A 24 4.41 -20.48 -12.54
C SER A 24 5.17 -21.72 -12.05
N VAL A 25 4.46 -22.83 -11.78
CA VAL A 25 5.05 -24.11 -11.37
C VAL A 25 5.95 -24.68 -12.47
N ALA A 26 5.54 -24.56 -13.72
CA ALA A 26 6.35 -24.97 -14.87
C ALA A 26 7.70 -24.23 -14.94
N LYS A 27 7.76 -22.98 -14.46
CA LYS A 27 8.97 -22.16 -14.45
C LYS A 27 9.79 -22.31 -13.18
N TYR A 28 9.14 -22.25 -12.03
CA TYR A 28 9.79 -22.16 -10.71
C TYR A 28 9.88 -23.50 -9.98
N GLY A 29 9.25 -24.55 -10.50
CA GLY A 29 9.18 -25.88 -9.91
C GLY A 29 8.06 -26.02 -8.88
N ALA A 30 8.03 -27.16 -8.19
CA ALA A 30 7.04 -27.44 -7.14
C ALA A 30 7.14 -26.41 -6.00
N GLN A 31 5.96 -26.08 -5.45
CA GLN A 31 5.72 -25.04 -4.44
C GLN A 31 4.84 -25.63 -3.34
N ASP A 32 4.72 -24.91 -2.23
CA ASP A 32 3.98 -25.39 -1.06
C ASP A 32 2.46 -25.47 -1.30
N ASP A 33 1.96 -24.62 -2.20
CA ASP A 33 0.56 -24.61 -2.62
C ASP A 33 0.41 -24.11 -4.06
N VAL A 34 -0.70 -24.48 -4.69
CA VAL A 34 -1.10 -24.07 -6.04
C VAL A 34 -2.60 -23.81 -6.09
N ASP A 35 -3.02 -22.95 -7.00
CA ASP A 35 -4.43 -22.62 -7.21
C ASP A 35 -5.17 -23.71 -8.03
N ASP A 36 -5.20 -24.94 -7.54
CA ASP A 36 -5.88 -26.06 -8.21
C ASP A 36 -7.41 -25.96 -8.06
N GLU A 37 -7.89 -25.40 -6.95
CA GLU A 37 -9.33 -25.29 -6.66
C GLU A 37 -10.05 -24.35 -7.65
N ASP A 38 -9.41 -23.24 -8.07
CA ASP A 38 -9.95 -22.35 -9.10
C ASP A 38 -9.54 -22.75 -10.53
N GLY A 39 -8.80 -23.85 -10.68
CA GLY A 39 -8.43 -24.44 -11.98
C GLY A 39 -7.17 -23.86 -12.63
N PHE A 40 -6.28 -23.27 -11.83
CA PHE A 40 -5.00 -22.71 -12.24
C PHE A 40 -3.81 -23.45 -11.56
N PRO A 41 -3.63 -24.76 -11.79
CA PRO A 41 -2.61 -25.56 -11.09
C PRO A 41 -1.16 -25.17 -11.43
N ASP A 42 -0.94 -24.31 -12.43
CA ASP A 42 0.37 -23.71 -12.70
C ASP A 42 0.64 -22.47 -11.82
N CYS A 43 -0.38 -21.86 -11.20
CA CYS A 43 -0.22 -20.72 -10.32
C CYS A 43 0.12 -21.15 -8.90
N GLY A 44 1.41 -21.17 -8.56
CA GLY A 44 1.87 -21.46 -7.21
C GLY A 44 1.92 -20.22 -6.30
N ASN A 45 1.98 -20.48 -4.99
CA ASN A 45 2.00 -19.43 -3.95
C ASN A 45 3.36 -18.73 -3.76
N GLY A 46 4.38 -19.07 -4.54
CA GLY A 46 5.72 -18.49 -4.47
C GLY A 46 6.54 -18.95 -3.27
N LEU A 47 6.16 -20.03 -2.58
CA LEU A 47 6.87 -20.57 -1.42
C LEU A 47 7.39 -21.99 -1.67
N ARG A 48 8.53 -22.31 -1.06
CA ARG A 48 9.08 -23.67 -1.00
C ARG A 48 9.61 -23.96 0.40
N ASN A 49 9.00 -24.94 1.08
CA ASN A 49 9.25 -25.27 2.48
C ASN A 49 9.14 -24.04 3.39
N GLY A 50 8.16 -23.17 3.12
CA GLY A 50 7.92 -21.91 3.82
C GLY A 50 8.87 -20.77 3.46
N ALA A 51 9.84 -20.98 2.57
CA ALA A 51 10.77 -19.95 2.13
C ALA A 51 10.32 -19.31 0.81
N PRO A 52 10.38 -17.97 0.67
CA PRO A 52 10.07 -17.29 -0.58
C PRO A 52 10.96 -17.74 -1.74
N ILE A 53 10.34 -17.95 -2.90
CA ILE A 53 11.00 -18.18 -4.17
C ILE A 53 11.33 -16.82 -4.79
N GLN A 54 12.53 -16.68 -5.37
CA GLN A 54 12.87 -15.50 -6.15
C GLN A 54 12.04 -15.46 -7.44
N GLY A 55 11.06 -14.56 -7.48
CA GLY A 55 10.20 -14.32 -8.65
C GLY A 55 10.81 -13.35 -9.65
N ASN A 56 10.06 -13.10 -10.72
CA ASN A 56 10.33 -12.06 -11.71
C ASN A 56 9.04 -11.28 -11.97
N ALA A 57 8.99 -10.00 -11.57
CA ALA A 57 7.80 -9.17 -11.73
C ALA A 57 7.25 -9.13 -13.17
N LEU A 58 8.12 -9.24 -14.18
CA LEU A 58 7.73 -9.21 -15.59
C LEU A 58 7.02 -10.48 -16.08
N ASP A 59 6.91 -11.51 -15.24
CA ASP A 59 6.12 -12.70 -15.55
C ASP A 59 4.63 -12.37 -15.62
N THR A 60 4.14 -11.48 -14.76
CA THR A 60 2.74 -11.03 -14.69
C THR A 60 2.55 -9.58 -15.06
N SER A 61 3.59 -8.76 -14.98
CA SER A 61 3.44 -7.32 -14.92
C SER A 61 4.21 -6.55 -16.01
N ILE A 62 3.74 -5.34 -16.28
CA ILE A 62 4.50 -4.29 -16.97
C ILE A 62 4.93 -3.23 -15.97
N VAL A 63 5.96 -2.46 -16.34
CA VAL A 63 6.37 -1.29 -15.56
C VAL A 63 5.28 -0.22 -15.64
N ALA A 64 4.89 0.30 -14.47
CA ALA A 64 3.99 1.43 -14.31
C ALA A 64 4.63 2.43 -13.35
N ASP A 65 5.35 3.40 -13.92
CA ASP A 65 6.03 4.46 -13.19
C ASP A 65 5.12 5.70 -13.00
N GLU A 66 5.69 6.80 -12.51
CA GLU A 66 4.97 8.06 -12.34
C GLU A 66 4.44 8.65 -13.66
N ASN A 67 5.06 8.33 -14.81
CA ASN A 67 4.61 8.81 -16.12
C ASN A 67 3.37 8.04 -16.59
N PHE A 68 3.34 6.73 -16.33
CA PHE A 68 2.15 5.91 -16.52
C PHE A 68 0.97 6.47 -15.72
N VAL A 69 1.20 6.77 -14.43
CA VAL A 69 0.18 7.35 -13.54
C VAL A 69 -0.26 8.73 -14.02
N ALA A 70 0.66 9.62 -14.39
CA ALA A 70 0.33 10.95 -14.91
C ALA A 70 -0.50 10.87 -16.19
N ALA A 71 -0.17 9.96 -17.10
CA ALA A 71 -0.96 9.74 -18.32
C ALA A 71 -2.39 9.26 -18.00
N TRP A 72 -2.55 8.41 -16.98
CA TRP A 72 -3.87 7.97 -16.53
C TRP A 72 -4.68 9.12 -15.92
N VAL A 73 -4.07 9.95 -15.08
CA VAL A 73 -4.71 11.16 -14.52
C VAL A 73 -5.14 12.12 -15.63
N GLN A 74 -4.27 12.38 -16.62
CA GLN A 74 -4.62 13.21 -17.78
C GLN A 74 -5.82 12.64 -18.56
N HIS A 75 -5.85 11.33 -18.77
CA HIS A 75 -6.97 10.66 -19.43
C HIS A 75 -8.29 10.84 -18.66
N LEU A 76 -8.26 10.72 -17.33
CA LEU A 76 -9.43 10.94 -16.48
C LEU A 76 -9.93 12.38 -16.59
N GLN A 77 -9.03 13.37 -16.57
CA GLN A 77 -9.39 14.78 -16.72
C GLN A 77 -9.99 15.08 -18.10
N GLN A 78 -9.40 14.53 -19.18
CA GLN A 78 -9.93 14.68 -20.54
C GLN A 78 -11.32 14.06 -20.71
N SER A 79 -11.61 13.00 -19.94
CA SER A 79 -12.88 12.28 -19.99
C SER A 79 -13.93 12.82 -19.00
N ALA A 80 -13.58 13.83 -18.20
CA ALA A 80 -14.42 14.34 -17.13
C ALA A 80 -15.78 14.88 -17.61
N ALA A 81 -15.86 15.41 -18.83
CA ALA A 81 -17.13 15.87 -19.41
C ALA A 81 -18.16 14.74 -19.62
N ALA A 82 -17.69 13.51 -19.87
CA ALA A 82 -18.54 12.34 -20.07
C ALA A 82 -18.77 11.56 -18.77
N ASN A 83 -17.73 11.43 -17.93
CA ASN A 83 -17.73 10.52 -16.79
C ASN A 83 -17.84 11.22 -15.43
N GLY A 84 -17.84 12.55 -15.42
CA GLY A 84 -17.68 13.36 -14.22
C GLY A 84 -16.19 13.52 -13.83
N PRO A 85 -15.85 14.59 -13.09
CA PRO A 85 -14.48 14.84 -12.67
C PRO A 85 -14.04 13.86 -11.58
N VAL A 86 -12.80 13.39 -11.67
CA VAL A 86 -12.08 12.73 -10.58
C VAL A 86 -11.24 13.79 -9.89
N ASN A 87 -11.40 13.91 -8.57
CA ASN A 87 -10.69 14.92 -7.80
C ASN A 87 -9.79 14.32 -6.74
N PHE A 88 -10.02 13.07 -6.31
CA PHE A 88 -9.30 12.45 -5.21
C PHE A 88 -8.47 11.28 -5.71
N TYR A 89 -7.21 11.24 -5.29
CA TYR A 89 -6.24 10.23 -5.71
C TYR A 89 -5.48 9.68 -4.50
N ALA A 90 -5.62 8.39 -4.22
CA ALA A 90 -4.84 7.71 -3.20
C ALA A 90 -3.50 7.25 -3.78
N LEU A 91 -2.43 7.52 -3.05
CA LEU A 91 -1.07 7.05 -3.32
C LEU A 91 -0.96 5.57 -2.92
N ASP A 92 -1.41 4.70 -3.82
CA ASP A 92 -1.49 3.25 -3.66
C ASP A 92 -2.39 2.82 -2.47
N ASN A 93 -2.12 1.66 -1.89
CA ASN A 93 -2.87 1.04 -0.81
C ASN A 93 -1.94 0.17 0.04
N GLU A 94 -1.89 0.42 1.35
CA GLU A 94 -1.15 -0.37 2.32
C GLU A 94 0.30 -0.68 1.89
N PRO A 95 1.06 0.36 1.51
CA PRO A 95 2.42 0.18 1.02
C PRO A 95 3.34 -0.49 2.03
N ASP A 96 3.03 -0.32 3.30
CA ASP A 96 3.72 -0.90 4.45
C ASP A 96 3.75 -2.42 4.46
N ILE A 97 2.85 -3.10 3.74
CA ILE A 97 2.76 -4.56 3.64
C ILE A 97 2.87 -5.09 2.21
N TRP A 98 3.33 -4.28 1.24
CA TRP A 98 3.56 -4.75 -0.13
C TRP A 98 4.50 -5.96 -0.21
N PHE A 99 5.44 -6.10 0.73
CA PHE A 99 6.33 -7.26 0.80
C PHE A 99 5.61 -8.58 1.10
N GLU A 100 4.37 -8.50 1.58
CA GLU A 100 3.49 -9.64 1.83
C GLU A 100 2.41 -9.72 0.75
N THR A 101 1.63 -8.64 0.56
CA THR A 101 0.48 -8.63 -0.36
C THR A 101 0.86 -8.65 -1.84
N HIS A 102 2.06 -8.18 -2.17
CA HIS A 102 2.59 -8.05 -3.52
C HIS A 102 4.01 -8.60 -3.60
N HIS A 103 4.29 -9.70 -2.88
CA HIS A 103 5.65 -10.26 -2.77
C HIS A 103 6.25 -10.72 -4.11
N ASP A 104 5.42 -10.95 -5.13
CA ASP A 104 5.86 -11.26 -6.50
C ASP A 104 6.52 -10.06 -7.21
N ILE A 105 6.12 -8.83 -6.87
CA ILE A 105 6.61 -7.58 -7.50
C ILE A 105 7.35 -6.63 -6.55
N ALA A 106 7.10 -6.71 -5.24
CA ALA A 106 7.65 -5.82 -4.22
C ALA A 106 8.09 -6.57 -2.94
N PRO A 107 8.95 -7.61 -3.02
CA PRO A 107 9.25 -8.52 -1.91
C PRO A 107 10.03 -7.92 -0.72
N VAL A 108 10.50 -6.68 -0.84
CA VAL A 108 11.35 -6.03 0.18
C VAL A 108 10.61 -4.81 0.70
N GLY A 109 10.45 -4.74 2.02
CA GLY A 109 9.91 -3.57 2.69
C GLY A 109 10.80 -2.37 2.43
N TRP A 110 10.19 -1.27 1.96
CA TRP A 110 10.88 -0.01 1.72
C TRP A 110 11.33 0.66 3.01
N LYS A 111 12.35 1.50 2.89
CA LYS A 111 12.79 2.45 3.93
C LYS A 111 12.08 3.79 3.82
N TYR A 112 12.12 4.58 4.89
CA TYR A 112 11.48 5.89 5.01
C TYR A 112 11.85 6.81 3.84
N ASP A 113 13.14 6.99 3.58
CA ASP A 113 13.64 7.81 2.48
C ASP A 113 13.18 7.31 1.11
N GLU A 114 13.20 5.99 0.89
CA GLU A 114 12.77 5.38 -0.37
C GLU A 114 11.28 5.63 -0.64
N PHE A 115 10.46 5.50 0.39
CA PHE A 115 9.02 5.73 0.28
C PHE A 115 8.66 7.22 0.20
N ARG A 116 9.40 8.10 0.89
CA ARG A 116 9.30 9.56 0.69
C ARG A 116 9.56 9.90 -0.77
N ASP A 117 10.70 9.46 -1.32
CA ASP A 117 11.10 9.81 -2.68
C ASP A 117 10.11 9.27 -3.71
N ARG A 118 9.59 8.07 -3.49
CA ARG A 118 8.52 7.50 -4.32
C ARG A 118 7.23 8.32 -4.23
N SER A 119 6.76 8.61 -3.03
CA SER A 119 5.53 9.38 -2.80
C SER A 119 5.61 10.78 -3.40
N GLN A 120 6.73 11.49 -3.18
CA GLN A 120 6.92 12.83 -3.73
C GLN A 120 6.97 12.81 -5.26
N ARG A 121 7.65 11.82 -5.86
CA ARG A 121 7.75 11.68 -7.32
C ARG A 121 6.38 11.44 -7.97
N TYR A 122 5.62 10.48 -7.45
CA TYR A 122 4.28 10.17 -7.98
C TYR A 122 3.31 11.33 -7.74
N ALA A 123 3.27 11.89 -6.53
CA ALA A 123 2.38 13.01 -6.22
C ALA A 123 2.70 14.26 -7.07
N ALA A 124 3.98 14.55 -7.31
CA ALA A 124 4.38 15.66 -8.18
C ALA A 124 3.92 15.45 -9.63
N ALA A 125 4.05 14.22 -10.15
CA ALA A 125 3.57 13.86 -11.48
C ALA A 125 2.03 13.99 -11.59
N VAL A 126 1.30 13.58 -10.54
CA VAL A 126 -0.16 13.78 -10.44
C VAL A 126 -0.52 15.25 -10.41
N LYS A 127 0.11 16.08 -9.58
CA LYS A 127 -0.14 17.54 -9.51
C LYS A 127 0.21 18.26 -10.81
N ALA A 128 1.21 17.78 -11.56
CA ALA A 128 1.54 18.30 -12.88
C ALA A 128 0.47 17.95 -13.93
N ALA A 129 -0.11 16.75 -13.84
CA ALA A 129 -1.20 16.29 -14.71
C ALA A 129 -2.56 16.96 -14.37
N ASP A 130 -2.83 17.15 -13.09
CA ASP A 130 -4.02 17.83 -12.55
C ASP A 130 -3.64 18.67 -11.32
N PRO A 131 -3.47 19.99 -11.49
CA PRO A 131 -3.14 20.89 -10.37
C PRO A 131 -4.21 20.95 -9.27
N ASN A 132 -5.44 20.53 -9.54
CA ASN A 132 -6.54 20.53 -8.57
C ASN A 132 -6.70 19.18 -7.85
N ALA A 133 -5.93 18.15 -8.24
CA ALA A 133 -5.94 16.84 -7.61
C ALA A 133 -5.81 16.95 -6.09
N GLN A 134 -6.62 16.21 -5.37
CA GLN A 134 -6.58 16.05 -3.92
C GLN A 134 -5.92 14.70 -3.61
N ILE A 135 -4.72 14.72 -3.07
CA ILE A 135 -3.89 13.54 -2.90
C ILE A 135 -4.00 13.01 -1.46
N LEU A 136 -4.25 11.71 -1.34
CA LEU A 136 -4.35 10.96 -0.09
C LEU A 136 -3.11 10.07 0.08
N GLY A 137 -2.61 9.98 1.31
CA GLY A 137 -1.48 9.10 1.65
C GLY A 137 -1.11 9.17 3.12
N PRO A 138 -0.24 8.27 3.63
CA PRO A 138 0.44 7.18 2.91
C PRO A 138 -0.41 5.90 2.74
N VAL A 139 -1.67 5.89 3.21
CA VAL A 139 -2.60 4.75 3.09
C VAL A 139 -2.10 3.50 3.82
N VAL A 140 -1.45 3.66 4.99
CA VAL A 140 -0.87 2.51 5.72
C VAL A 140 -1.93 1.64 6.42
N SER A 141 -1.64 0.34 6.54
CA SER A 141 -2.60 -0.70 6.94
C SER A 141 -3.11 -0.62 8.40
N GLY A 142 -2.34 -0.04 9.32
CA GLY A 142 -2.78 -0.01 10.71
C GLY A 142 -1.74 0.43 11.73
N TRP A 143 -2.09 0.22 12.99
CA TRP A 143 -1.41 0.79 14.17
C TRP A 143 0.11 0.67 14.11
N THR A 144 0.64 -0.53 13.89
CA THR A 144 2.08 -0.80 13.81
C THR A 144 2.78 0.13 12.83
N TYR A 145 2.18 0.34 11.67
CA TYR A 145 2.75 1.10 10.57
C TYR A 145 2.44 2.60 10.64
N TYR A 146 1.71 3.04 11.67
CA TYR A 146 1.73 4.45 12.06
C TYR A 146 3.10 4.84 12.63
N TRP A 147 3.77 3.86 13.28
CA TRP A 147 5.02 4.04 14.02
C TRP A 147 6.26 3.57 13.25
N HIS A 148 6.14 2.50 12.47
CA HIS A 148 7.26 1.85 11.78
C HIS A 148 7.05 1.82 10.26
N GLY A 149 8.13 1.77 9.51
CA GLY A 149 8.10 1.63 8.05
C GLY A 149 8.08 0.16 7.64
N ALA A 150 7.89 -0.11 6.34
CA ALA A 150 7.83 -1.47 5.82
C ALA A 150 9.10 -2.29 6.11
N TYR A 151 10.29 -1.69 6.01
CA TYR A 151 11.57 -2.39 6.25
C TYR A 151 11.68 -2.94 7.68
N ASP A 152 11.43 -2.10 8.68
CA ASP A 152 11.43 -2.51 10.09
C ASP A 152 10.32 -3.53 10.34
N GLY A 153 9.15 -3.32 9.72
CA GLY A 153 7.99 -4.17 9.95
C GLY A 153 8.10 -5.57 9.35
N GLN A 154 8.67 -5.70 8.16
CA GLN A 154 9.00 -6.99 7.55
C GLN A 154 9.94 -7.82 8.44
N ARG A 155 10.84 -7.15 9.16
CA ARG A 155 11.84 -7.77 10.04
C ARG A 155 11.32 -8.01 11.46
N GLN A 156 10.10 -7.53 11.76
CA GLN A 156 9.53 -7.52 13.10
C GLN A 156 10.44 -6.88 14.15
N ASP A 157 11.22 -5.88 13.72
CA ASP A 157 12.21 -5.20 14.56
C ASP A 157 11.57 -4.04 15.32
N TRP A 158 10.79 -4.38 16.35
CA TRP A 158 10.03 -3.40 17.12
C TRP A 158 10.81 -2.78 18.28
N GLU A 159 11.78 -3.51 18.81
CA GLU A 159 12.60 -3.08 19.96
C GLU A 159 13.75 -2.17 19.52
N THR A 160 14.34 -2.44 18.35
CA THR A 160 15.52 -1.74 17.84
C THR A 160 15.40 -1.32 16.38
N PRO A 161 14.25 -0.75 15.94
CA PRO A 161 13.93 -0.54 14.52
C PRO A 161 15.03 0.23 13.78
N ASP A 162 15.79 -0.49 12.95
CA ASP A 162 16.97 0.02 12.25
C ASP A 162 16.66 1.33 11.49
N ASP A 163 15.62 1.33 10.65
CA ASP A 163 15.30 2.44 9.77
C ASP A 163 14.68 3.61 10.54
N ARG A 164 13.73 3.36 11.43
CA ARG A 164 13.20 4.42 12.32
C ARG A 164 14.31 5.09 13.15
N ASN A 165 15.27 4.32 13.66
CA ASN A 165 16.39 4.86 14.45
C ASN A 165 17.34 5.70 13.59
N ALA A 166 17.56 5.34 12.33
CA ALA A 166 18.28 6.17 11.37
C ALA A 166 17.62 7.54 11.14
N HIS A 167 16.31 7.66 11.43
CA HIS A 167 15.52 8.90 11.34
C HIS A 167 15.25 9.52 12.72
N GLY A 168 16.17 9.31 13.68
CA GLY A 168 16.12 9.92 15.01
C GLY A 168 15.01 9.36 15.91
N GLY A 169 14.49 8.17 15.60
CA GLY A 169 13.41 7.54 16.36
C GLY A 169 12.00 8.09 16.04
N THR A 170 11.89 8.94 15.02
CA THR A 170 10.62 9.59 14.64
C THR A 170 9.62 8.56 14.11
N PRO A 171 8.38 8.47 14.63
CA PRO A 171 7.35 7.59 14.08
C PRO A 171 7.10 7.83 12.59
N PHE A 172 6.85 6.77 11.82
CA PHE A 172 6.74 6.83 10.36
C PHE A 172 5.75 7.89 9.87
N VAL A 173 4.50 7.87 10.33
CA VAL A 173 3.48 8.82 9.85
C VAL A 173 3.85 10.26 10.21
N GLN A 174 4.41 10.48 11.41
CA GLN A 174 4.90 11.79 11.81
C GLN A 174 6.02 12.26 10.87
N TRP A 175 7.01 11.40 10.61
CA TRP A 175 8.12 11.71 9.74
C TRP A 175 7.67 11.98 8.30
N TYR A 176 6.77 11.16 7.76
CA TYR A 176 6.18 11.32 6.42
C TYR A 176 5.50 12.68 6.26
N LEU A 177 4.67 13.10 7.23
CA LEU A 177 4.03 14.42 7.23
C LEU A 177 5.05 15.57 7.25
N GLN A 178 6.14 15.44 8.03
CA GLN A 178 7.23 16.42 8.04
C GLN A 178 7.90 16.53 6.66
N GLN A 179 8.12 15.41 5.97
CA GLN A 179 8.73 15.42 4.64
C GLN A 179 7.81 16.03 3.58
N MET A 180 6.50 15.78 3.65
CA MET A 180 5.54 16.39 2.73
C MET A 180 5.41 17.90 2.95
N ALA A 181 5.44 18.35 4.21
CA ALA A 181 5.46 19.77 4.55
C ALA A 181 6.77 20.46 4.09
N ALA A 182 7.92 19.80 4.27
CA ALA A 182 9.20 20.31 3.81
C ALA A 182 9.24 20.46 2.28
N TYR A 183 8.66 19.52 1.54
CA TYR A 183 8.53 19.63 0.08
C TYR A 183 7.66 20.83 -0.31
N GLU A 184 6.51 21.02 0.33
CA GLU A 184 5.62 22.16 0.06
C GLU A 184 6.33 23.50 0.32
N GLN A 185 7.07 23.61 1.42
CA GLN A 185 7.84 24.81 1.75
C GLN A 185 8.94 25.10 0.70
N ALA A 186 9.61 24.07 0.20
CA ALA A 186 10.72 24.22 -0.74
C ALA A 186 10.25 24.52 -2.18
N ASN A 187 9.09 23.98 -2.59
CA ASN A 187 8.66 24.00 -3.99
C ASN A 187 7.39 24.85 -4.23
N GLY A 188 6.69 25.27 -3.17
CA GLY A 188 5.43 26.00 -3.28
C GLY A 188 4.26 25.15 -3.79
N VAL A 189 4.41 23.81 -3.79
CA VAL A 189 3.38 22.85 -4.24
C VAL A 189 3.07 21.86 -3.13
N ARG A 190 1.80 21.80 -2.73
CA ARG A 190 1.29 20.80 -1.80
C ARG A 190 1.14 19.44 -2.49
N LEU A 191 1.85 18.42 -2.00
CA LEU A 191 1.79 17.06 -2.53
C LEU A 191 0.87 16.12 -1.76
N LEU A 192 0.47 16.49 -0.54
CA LEU A 192 -0.43 15.71 0.31
C LEU A 192 -1.55 16.61 0.82
N ASP A 193 -2.78 16.29 0.46
CA ASP A 193 -3.96 17.05 0.84
C ASP A 193 -4.68 16.40 2.04
N TYR A 194 -4.67 15.07 2.13
CA TYR A 194 -5.28 14.31 3.21
C TYR A 194 -4.32 13.25 3.75
N LEU A 195 -4.20 13.20 5.07
CA LEU A 195 -3.62 12.05 5.74
C LEU A 195 -4.64 10.90 5.67
N ASP A 196 -4.21 9.77 5.11
CA ASP A 196 -5.02 8.57 4.94
C ASP A 196 -4.37 7.39 5.66
N LEU A 197 -5.15 6.73 6.51
CA LEU A 197 -4.75 5.65 7.41
C LEU A 197 -5.88 4.62 7.48
N HIS A 198 -5.55 3.35 7.38
CA HIS A 198 -6.49 2.28 7.67
C HIS A 198 -6.51 1.94 9.15
N TYR A 199 -7.68 1.56 9.65
CA TYR A 199 -7.87 1.12 11.02
C TYR A 199 -8.85 -0.04 11.05
N TYR A 200 -8.38 -1.18 11.53
CA TYR A 200 -9.21 -2.33 11.87
C TYR A 200 -9.12 -2.56 13.39
N PRO A 201 -10.25 -2.59 14.12
CA PRO A 201 -10.22 -2.89 15.54
C PRO A 201 -9.71 -4.31 15.79
N GLN A 202 -8.63 -4.41 16.55
CA GLN A 202 -7.91 -5.66 16.80
C GLN A 202 -8.64 -6.58 17.78
N ASN A 203 -8.07 -7.76 18.05
CA ASN A 203 -8.61 -8.81 18.94
C ASN A 203 -9.86 -9.52 18.41
N GLY A 204 -9.93 -9.72 17.09
CA GLY A 204 -10.91 -10.61 16.44
C GLY A 204 -12.33 -10.04 16.35
N VAL A 205 -12.48 -8.71 16.42
CA VAL A 205 -13.78 -8.06 16.25
C VAL A 205 -14.02 -7.56 14.83
N ASP A 206 -12.96 -7.36 14.07
CA ASP A 206 -12.94 -6.98 12.66
C ASP A 206 -13.11 -8.21 11.75
N LEU A 207 -13.69 -8.00 10.55
CA LEU A 207 -13.71 -8.95 9.43
C LEU A 207 -14.13 -10.40 9.79
N ARG A 208 -15.01 -10.56 10.78
CA ARG A 208 -15.54 -11.82 11.28
C ARG A 208 -17.04 -11.69 11.55
N ASP A 209 -17.73 -12.83 11.61
CA ASP A 209 -19.12 -12.90 12.04
C ASP A 209 -19.34 -12.27 13.42
N ALA A 210 -20.62 -12.03 13.76
CA ALA A 210 -20.99 -11.35 14.99
C ALA A 210 -20.39 -12.01 16.25
N GLY A 211 -20.20 -13.33 16.24
CA GLY A 211 -19.65 -14.09 17.35
C GLY A 211 -20.63 -14.19 18.53
N ASP A 212 -20.10 -14.52 19.70
CA ASP A 212 -20.88 -14.61 20.94
C ASP A 212 -21.21 -13.23 21.53
N ALA A 213 -21.97 -13.22 22.63
CA ALA A 213 -22.34 -11.97 23.32
C ALA A 213 -21.11 -11.17 23.80
N ASN A 214 -19.98 -11.81 24.09
CA ASN A 214 -18.76 -11.13 24.52
C ASN A 214 -18.09 -10.39 23.35
N VAL A 215 -17.96 -11.03 22.19
CA VAL A 215 -17.42 -10.42 20.96
C VAL A 215 -18.31 -9.28 20.51
N GLN A 216 -19.63 -9.44 20.54
CA GLN A 216 -20.58 -8.37 20.21
C GLN A 216 -20.43 -7.16 21.15
N ALA A 217 -20.31 -7.40 22.45
CA ALA A 217 -20.12 -6.32 23.43
C ALA A 217 -18.73 -5.66 23.28
N LEU A 218 -17.69 -6.42 22.94
CA LEU A 218 -16.36 -5.89 22.64
C LEU A 218 -16.38 -5.03 21.39
N ARG A 219 -17.07 -5.44 20.32
CA ARG A 219 -17.20 -4.68 19.06
C ARG A 219 -17.84 -3.30 19.29
N LEU A 220 -18.82 -3.20 20.18
CA LEU A 220 -19.39 -1.90 20.54
C LEU A 220 -18.39 -1.04 21.30
N ARG A 221 -17.65 -1.62 22.25
CA ARG A 221 -16.65 -0.90 23.06
C ARG A 221 -15.40 -0.50 22.27
N SER A 222 -14.95 -1.30 21.30
CA SER A 222 -13.69 -1.08 20.56
C SER A 222 -13.69 0.18 19.70
N THR A 223 -14.87 0.73 19.37
CA THR A 223 -14.98 2.04 18.71
C THR A 223 -14.41 3.18 19.56
N ARG A 224 -14.30 3.00 20.88
CA ARG A 224 -13.67 3.96 21.79
C ARG A 224 -12.20 4.19 21.50
N SER A 225 -11.50 3.23 20.89
CA SER A 225 -10.11 3.39 20.43
C SER A 225 -9.92 4.55 19.44
N LEU A 226 -10.99 5.04 18.80
CA LEU A 226 -10.92 6.15 17.84
C LEU A 226 -10.98 7.55 18.49
N TRP A 227 -11.40 7.66 19.77
CA TRP A 227 -11.69 8.96 20.36
C TRP A 227 -11.47 9.08 21.87
N ASP A 228 -11.53 7.96 22.61
CA ASP A 228 -11.46 7.95 24.06
C ASP A 228 -10.02 7.74 24.54
N PRO A 229 -9.37 8.76 25.11
CA PRO A 229 -7.98 8.67 25.56
C PRO A 229 -7.79 7.75 26.79
N THR A 230 -8.88 7.27 27.39
CA THR A 230 -8.85 6.38 28.56
C THR A 230 -9.14 4.92 28.22
N TYR A 231 -9.43 4.62 26.95
CA TYR A 231 -9.71 3.26 26.50
C TYR A 231 -8.41 2.51 26.15
N VAL A 232 -8.21 1.35 26.76
CA VAL A 232 -7.09 0.43 26.55
C VAL A 232 -7.58 -0.98 26.30
#